data_AF-A0A5J4KK17-F1
#
_entry.id   AF-A0A5J4KK17-F1
#
_cell.length_a   1.000
_cell.length_b   1.000
_cell.length_c   1.000
_cell.angle_alpha   90.00
_cell.angle_beta   90.00
_cell.angle_gamma   90.00
#
_symmetry.space_group_name_H-M   'P 1'
#
loop_
_entity.id
_entity.type
_entity.pdbx_description
1 polymer ?
#
loop_
_entity_poly.entity_id
_entity_poly.type
_entity_poly.pdbx_seq_one_letter_code
_entity_poly.pdbx_strand_id
1 'polypeptide(L)'
;MECCGHLSRFEIHGTSYSSYIDPEFGDKSMRAQVGKILEVGDQFVHEYDFGTTTELRLKVLAEREGVPQKKAVELLAHNILPVIPCDICGKPATQICSQCIYEEGGWLCELCAPQHECGEEMLLPVVNSPRVGMCGYDGPGL
;
A
#
# COMPACT_ATOMS: atom_id res chain seq x y z
N MET A 1 0.29 1.49 3.30
CA MET A 1 0.73 1.56 1.89
C MET A 1 1.85 2.56 1.76
N GLU A 2 1.70 3.79 2.25
CA GLU A 2 2.82 4.72 2.32
C GLU A 2 3.92 4.17 3.24
N CYS A 3 5.16 4.07 2.73
CA CYS A 3 6.29 3.48 3.43
C CYS A 3 7.44 4.50 3.65
N CYS A 4 7.75 5.36 2.68
CA CYS A 4 8.91 6.25 2.75
C CYS A 4 8.72 7.57 1.96
N GLY A 5 7.48 8.04 1.83
CA GLY A 5 7.20 9.34 1.22
C GLY A 5 7.47 9.43 -0.29
N HIS A 6 7.44 8.30 -0.99
CA HIS A 6 7.54 8.28 -2.45
C HIS A 6 6.41 9.07 -3.14
N LEU A 7 6.65 9.41 -4.41
CA LEU A 7 5.66 10.10 -5.24
C LEU A 7 4.39 9.26 -5.38
N SER A 8 3.27 9.96 -5.45
CA SER A 8 1.95 9.36 -5.55
C SER A 8 1.02 10.25 -6.34
N ARG A 9 0.03 9.63 -6.97
CA ARG A 9 -0.96 10.32 -7.79
C ARG A 9 -2.31 9.65 -7.73
N PHE A 10 -3.36 10.45 -7.69
CA PHE A 10 -4.73 10.03 -8.00
C PHE A 10 -5.12 10.50 -9.40
N GLU A 11 -5.80 9.65 -10.16
CA GLU A 11 -6.47 10.05 -11.40
C GLU A 11 -7.99 9.97 -11.20
N ILE A 12 -8.64 11.13 -11.15
CA ILE A 12 -10.08 11.28 -10.87
C ILE A 12 -10.70 12.08 -12.01
N HIS A 13 -11.67 11.49 -12.70
CA HIS A 13 -12.35 12.09 -13.87
C HIS A 13 -11.37 12.65 -14.92
N GLY A 14 -10.27 11.95 -15.19
CA GLY A 14 -9.21 12.39 -16.12
C GLY A 14 -8.35 13.56 -15.60
N THR A 15 -8.54 14.00 -14.36
CA THR A 15 -7.69 14.99 -13.68
C THR A 15 -6.68 14.27 -12.80
N SER A 16 -5.41 14.61 -12.98
CA SER A 16 -4.30 14.16 -12.13
C SER A 16 -4.19 15.01 -10.86
N TYR A 17 -4.11 14.36 -9.71
CA TYR A 17 -3.82 14.95 -8.41
C TYR A 17 -2.55 14.31 -7.85
N SER A 18 -1.45 15.06 -7.83
CA SER A 18 -0.13 14.54 -7.49
C SER A 18 0.40 15.05 -6.15
N SER A 19 1.25 14.25 -5.49
CA SER A 19 1.97 14.66 -4.28
C SER A 19 3.08 15.67 -4.59
N TYR A 20 3.58 15.66 -5.83
CA TYR A 20 4.45 16.68 -6.40
C TYR A 20 3.78 17.28 -7.62
N ILE A 21 3.42 18.56 -7.55
CA ILE A 21 2.73 19.27 -8.63
C ILE A 21 3.75 19.56 -9.71
N ASP A 22 3.55 18.98 -10.89
CA ASP A 22 4.26 19.39 -12.10
C ASP A 22 3.38 20.37 -12.90
N PRO A 23 3.73 21.68 -12.95
CA PRO A 23 2.96 22.68 -13.68
C PRO A 23 2.89 22.41 -15.19
N GLU A 24 3.84 21.65 -15.75
CA GLU A 24 3.91 21.36 -17.18
C GLU A 24 2.83 20.34 -17.60
N PHE A 25 2.49 19.40 -16.72
CA PHE A 25 1.47 18.38 -16.96
C PHE A 25 0.06 18.79 -16.49
N GLY A 26 -0.09 19.97 -15.89
CA GLY A 26 -1.39 20.46 -15.41
C GLY A 26 -1.90 19.73 -14.17
N ASP A 27 -1.01 19.09 -13.42
CA ASP A 27 -1.36 18.37 -12.20
C ASP A 27 -1.98 19.31 -11.15
N LYS A 28 -2.99 18.79 -10.44
CA LYS A 28 -3.53 19.43 -9.25
C LYS A 28 -2.87 18.91 -7.99
N SER A 29 -2.98 19.68 -6.91
CA SER A 29 -2.50 19.25 -5.61
C SER A 29 -3.40 18.17 -5.00
N MET A 30 -2.81 17.13 -4.41
CA MET A 30 -3.50 16.18 -3.53
C MET A 30 -4.13 16.81 -2.26
N ARG A 31 -3.92 18.11 -2.00
CA ARG A 31 -4.63 18.86 -0.93
C ARG A 31 -6.08 19.21 -1.29
N ALA A 32 -6.59 18.76 -2.43
CA ALA A 32 -7.97 18.94 -2.82
C ALA A 32 -8.93 18.29 -1.79
N GLN A 33 -10.05 18.96 -1.51
CA GLN A 33 -11.07 18.42 -0.60
C GLN A 33 -11.86 17.32 -1.31
N VAL A 34 -11.82 16.10 -0.78
CA VAL A 34 -12.52 14.90 -1.30
C VAL A 34 -13.98 15.20 -1.67
N GLY A 35 -14.75 15.83 -0.77
CA GLY A 35 -16.17 16.15 -1.00
C GLY A 35 -16.46 17.22 -2.07
N LYS A 36 -15.42 17.74 -2.76
CA LYS A 36 -15.57 18.63 -3.92
C LYS A 36 -15.18 17.98 -5.23
N ILE A 37 -14.55 16.81 -5.19
CA ILE A 37 -13.93 16.18 -6.36
C ILE A 37 -14.40 14.75 -6.59
N LEU A 38 -15.16 14.19 -5.65
CA LEU A 38 -15.68 12.82 -5.72
C LEU A 38 -17.17 12.81 -5.40
N GLU A 39 -17.88 11.94 -6.10
CA GLU A 39 -19.31 11.68 -5.95
C GLU A 39 -19.54 10.18 -5.71
N VAL A 40 -20.69 9.83 -5.12
CA VAL A 40 -21.07 8.43 -4.91
C VAL A 40 -21.15 7.70 -6.24
N GLY A 41 -20.47 6.56 -6.34
CA GLY A 41 -20.39 5.74 -7.54
C GLY A 41 -19.08 5.91 -8.32
N ASP A 42 -18.31 6.97 -8.06
CA ASP A 42 -17.03 7.21 -8.73
C ASP A 42 -16.06 6.05 -8.57
N GLN A 43 -15.34 5.76 -9.65
CA GLN A 43 -14.22 4.85 -9.69
C GLN A 43 -12.98 5.60 -10.18
N PHE A 44 -11.88 5.43 -9.47
CA PHE A 44 -10.64 6.16 -9.72
C PHE A 44 -9.43 5.32 -9.31
N VAL A 45 -8.25 5.74 -9.76
CA VAL A 45 -7.00 5.03 -9.46
C VAL A 45 -6.09 5.85 -8.57
N HIS A 46 -5.31 5.16 -7.76
CA HIS A 46 -4.20 5.72 -6.99
C HIS A 46 -2.93 4.93 -7.30
N GLU A 47 -1.88 5.63 -7.67
CA GLU A 47 -0.56 5.08 -7.91
C GLU A 47 0.37 5.60 -6.81
N TYR A 48 1.06 4.68 -6.14
CA TYR A 48 2.09 5.03 -5.16
C TYR A 48 3.41 4.40 -5.55
N ASP A 49 4.48 5.19 -5.45
CA ASP A 49 5.85 4.86 -5.83
C ASP A 49 6.02 4.57 -7.32
N PHE A 50 6.53 5.53 -8.09
CA PHE A 50 6.71 5.35 -9.54
C PHE A 50 7.88 4.42 -9.91
N GLY A 51 8.76 4.07 -8.97
CA GLY A 51 9.84 3.09 -9.21
C GLY A 51 9.35 1.65 -9.09
N THR A 52 8.45 1.39 -8.14
CA THR A 52 7.83 0.06 -7.93
C THR A 52 6.33 0.20 -7.68
N THR A 53 5.58 0.56 -8.71
CA THR A 53 4.20 1.07 -8.55
C THR A 53 3.24 0.08 -7.92
N THR A 54 2.58 0.53 -6.85
CA THR A 54 1.35 -0.08 -6.37
C THR A 54 0.18 0.73 -6.89
N GLU A 55 -0.58 0.12 -7.81
CA GLU A 55 -1.83 0.67 -8.30
C GLU A 55 -2.99 0.16 -7.43
N LEU A 56 -3.83 1.08 -6.95
CA LEU A 56 -5.10 0.77 -6.31
C LEU A 56 -6.26 1.32 -7.12
N ARG A 57 -7.31 0.50 -7.26
CA ARG A 57 -8.60 0.92 -7.81
C ARG A 57 -9.55 1.19 -6.65
N LEU A 58 -10.08 2.40 -6.60
CA LEU A 58 -10.92 2.90 -5.52
C LEU A 58 -12.32 3.15 -6.04
N LYS A 59 -13.32 2.96 -5.17
CA LYS A 59 -14.72 3.23 -5.48
C LYS A 59 -15.39 3.95 -4.32
N VAL A 60 -16.10 5.04 -4.61
CA VAL A 60 -16.96 5.71 -3.63
C VAL A 60 -18.26 4.92 -3.53
N LEU A 61 -18.47 4.24 -2.40
CA LEU A 61 -19.65 3.38 -2.22
C LEU A 61 -20.88 4.14 -1.74
N ALA A 62 -20.67 5.09 -0.83
CA ALA A 62 -21.72 5.87 -0.21
C ALA A 62 -21.12 7.10 0.47
N GLU A 63 -21.99 8.05 0.79
CA GLU A 63 -21.70 9.17 1.67
C GLU A 63 -22.66 9.13 2.87
N ARG A 64 -22.23 9.73 3.98
CA ARG A 64 -23.08 9.88 5.16
C ARG A 64 -22.82 11.24 5.81
N GLU A 65 -23.89 11.86 6.26
CA GLU A 65 -23.79 12.98 7.19
C GLU A 65 -23.41 12.45 8.59
N GLY A 66 -22.59 13.22 9.31
CA GLY A 66 -22.13 12.82 10.63
C GLY A 66 -21.47 13.95 11.39
N VAL A 67 -21.34 13.75 12.70
CA VAL A 67 -20.59 14.67 13.56
C VAL A 67 -19.10 14.56 13.22
N PRO A 68 -18.39 15.70 13.06
CA PRO A 68 -16.95 15.70 12.83
C PRO A 68 -16.21 14.82 13.84
N GLN A 69 -15.45 13.85 13.34
CA GLN A 69 -14.66 12.95 14.17
C GLN A 69 -13.30 13.58 14.48
N LYS A 70 -12.70 13.22 15.62
CA LYS A 70 -11.33 13.66 15.97
C LYS A 70 -10.27 13.06 15.04
N LYS A 71 -10.51 11.86 14.51
CA LYS A 71 -9.64 11.20 13.53
C LYS A 71 -10.10 11.54 12.12
N ALA A 72 -9.16 11.77 11.22
CA ALA A 72 -9.43 12.12 9.83
C ALA A 72 -10.07 10.98 9.02
N VAL A 73 -9.78 9.72 9.38
CA VAL A 73 -10.29 8.51 8.72
C VAL A 73 -10.58 7.44 9.76
N GLU A 74 -11.68 6.70 9.59
CA GLU A 74 -12.06 5.54 10.39
C GLU A 74 -12.07 4.30 9.50
N LEU A 75 -11.37 3.25 9.94
CA LEU A 75 -11.32 1.98 9.21
C LEU A 75 -12.61 1.19 9.47
N LEU A 76 -13.45 1.03 8.45
CA LEU A 76 -14.72 0.29 8.57
C LEU A 76 -14.54 -1.22 8.36
N ALA A 77 -13.63 -1.60 7.46
CA ALA A 77 -13.36 -2.99 7.13
C ALA A 77 -11.91 -3.15 6.68
N HIS A 78 -11.37 -4.34 6.91
CA HIS A 78 -10.04 -4.72 6.45
C HIS A 78 -10.11 -6.14 5.92
N ASN A 79 -9.41 -6.42 4.82
CA ASN A 79 -9.32 -7.76 4.29
C ASN A 79 -8.65 -8.69 5.31
N ILE A 80 -8.91 -10.00 5.20
CA ILE A 80 -8.15 -11.01 5.94
C ILE A 80 -6.90 -11.31 5.12
N LEU A 81 -5.73 -11.26 5.75
CA LEU A 81 -4.47 -11.62 5.11
C LEU A 81 -4.53 -13.09 4.67
N PRO A 82 -4.28 -13.42 3.39
CA PRO A 82 -4.19 -14.81 2.96
C PRO A 82 -3.03 -15.51 3.64
N VAL A 83 -3.16 -16.82 3.91
CA VAL A 83 -2.04 -17.63 4.39
C VAL A 83 -1.05 -17.79 3.26
N ILE A 84 0.15 -17.24 3.46
CA ILE A 84 1.26 -17.35 2.50
C ILE A 84 2.17 -18.48 2.99
N PRO A 85 2.40 -19.53 2.19
CA PRO A 85 3.28 -20.63 2.58
C PRO A 85 4.75 -20.18 2.55
N CYS A 86 5.55 -20.71 3.46
CA CYS A 86 7.00 -20.59 3.44
C CYS A 86 7.57 -21.41 2.28
N ASP A 87 8.48 -20.81 1.52
CA ASP A 87 9.08 -21.40 0.32
C ASP A 87 9.91 -22.66 0.62
N ILE A 88 10.38 -22.82 1.87
CA ILE A 88 11.22 -23.95 2.28
C ILE A 88 10.40 -25.12 2.83
N CYS A 89 9.44 -24.86 3.72
CA CYS A 89 8.78 -25.93 4.48
C CYS A 89 7.24 -25.93 4.37
N GLY A 90 6.64 -24.96 3.69
CA GLY A 90 5.19 -24.86 3.48
C GLY A 90 4.37 -24.39 4.69
N LYS A 91 4.98 -24.22 5.88
CA LYS A 91 4.31 -23.60 7.04
C LYS A 91 4.00 -22.12 6.74
N PRO A 92 3.05 -21.48 7.44
CA PRO A 92 2.77 -20.06 7.24
C PRO A 92 4.03 -19.20 7.39
N ALA A 93 4.30 -18.36 6.39
CA ALA A 93 5.38 -17.39 6.40
C ALA A 93 5.02 -16.22 7.34
N THR A 94 6.02 -15.73 8.05
CA THR A 94 5.94 -14.58 8.95
C THR A 94 6.86 -13.45 8.51
N GLN A 95 7.84 -13.76 7.64
CA GLN A 95 8.79 -12.82 7.09
C GLN A 95 8.88 -12.96 5.56
N ILE A 96 9.28 -11.88 4.90
CA ILE A 96 9.63 -11.84 3.49
C ILE A 96 11.00 -11.19 3.29
N CYS A 97 11.84 -11.79 2.46
CA CYS A 97 13.13 -11.21 2.07
C CYS A 97 12.93 -10.10 1.03
N SER A 98 13.33 -8.88 1.38
CA SER A 98 13.23 -7.69 0.52
C SER A 98 14.15 -7.69 -0.72
N GLN A 99 15.05 -8.69 -0.83
CA GLN A 99 15.82 -8.97 -2.06
C GLN A 99 15.14 -10.04 -2.92
N CYS A 100 14.82 -11.20 -2.35
CA CYS A 100 14.23 -12.32 -3.11
C CYS A 100 12.81 -12.04 -3.61
N ILE A 101 12.10 -11.06 -3.03
CA ILE A 101 10.76 -10.66 -3.49
C ILE A 101 10.71 -10.29 -4.98
N TYR A 102 11.82 -9.76 -5.54
CA TYR A 102 11.92 -9.43 -6.97
C TYR A 102 12.04 -10.66 -7.88
N GLU A 103 12.30 -11.84 -7.31
CA GLU A 103 12.33 -13.14 -7.99
C GLU A 103 11.10 -13.98 -7.63
N GLU A 104 10.01 -13.33 -7.16
CA GLU A 104 8.75 -13.96 -6.74
C GLU A 104 8.91 -14.98 -5.58
N GLY A 105 9.90 -14.78 -4.71
CA GLY A 105 10.15 -15.66 -3.56
C GLY A 105 10.63 -14.93 -2.31
N GLY A 106 11.18 -15.70 -1.37
CA GLY A 106 11.69 -15.20 -0.10
C GLY A 106 10.67 -15.22 1.04
N TRP A 107 9.59 -16.00 0.92
CA TRP A 107 8.61 -16.19 2.00
C TRP A 107 9.12 -17.18 3.02
N LEU A 108 9.30 -16.73 4.26
CA LEU A 108 9.99 -17.49 5.30
C LEU A 108 9.15 -17.53 6.57
N CYS A 109 9.03 -18.72 7.15
CA CYS A 109 8.54 -18.86 8.53
C CYS A 109 9.69 -18.57 9.52
N GLU A 110 9.33 -18.30 10.77
CA GLU A 110 10.28 -17.96 11.85
C GLU A 110 11.40 -18.99 12.04
N LEU A 111 11.17 -20.27 11.70
CA LEU A 111 12.17 -21.32 11.84
C LEU A 111 13.19 -21.34 10.69
N CYS A 112 12.75 -20.95 9.48
CA CYS A 112 13.54 -20.99 8.26
C CYS A 112 14.29 -19.68 7.99
N ALA A 113 13.75 -18.56 8.46
CA ALA A 113 14.32 -17.24 8.30
C ALA A 113 15.78 -17.10 8.78
N PRO A 114 16.18 -17.63 9.95
CA PRO A 114 17.55 -17.46 10.45
C PRO A 114 18.63 -18.17 9.62
N GLN A 115 18.25 -19.10 8.73
CA GLN A 115 19.18 -19.79 7.83
C GLN A 115 19.17 -19.23 6.41
N HIS A 116 18.42 -18.15 6.16
CA HIS A 116 18.31 -17.55 4.85
C HIS A 116 19.60 -16.81 4.47
N GLU A 117 20.10 -17.07 3.27
CA GLU A 117 21.44 -16.63 2.82
C GLU A 117 21.57 -15.10 2.71
N CYS A 118 20.48 -14.39 2.43
CA CYS A 118 20.48 -12.92 2.35
C CYS A 118 20.62 -12.22 3.70
N GLY A 119 20.62 -12.94 4.82
CA GLY A 119 20.75 -12.37 6.16
C GLY A 119 19.43 -11.86 6.76
N GLU A 120 19.39 -11.73 8.08
CA GLU A 120 18.21 -11.30 8.85
C GLU A 120 17.85 -9.83 8.59
N GLU A 121 18.83 -8.99 8.22
CA GLU A 121 18.66 -7.58 7.90
C GLU A 121 17.81 -7.34 6.65
N MET A 122 17.71 -8.34 5.78
CA MET A 122 16.89 -8.27 4.57
C MET A 122 15.45 -8.71 4.81
N LEU A 123 15.14 -9.24 6.00
CA LEU A 123 13.82 -9.77 6.33
C LEU A 123 12.89 -8.69 6.87
N LEU A 124 11.71 -8.58 6.25
CA LEU A 124 10.62 -7.71 6.67
C LEU A 124 9.44 -8.54 7.16
N PRO A 125 8.62 -8.04 8.10
CA PRO A 125 7.44 -8.76 8.54
C PRO A 125 6.43 -8.91 7.40
N VAL A 126 5.76 -10.07 7.35
CA VAL A 126 4.60 -10.24 6.48
C VAL A 126 3.44 -9.41 7.03
N VAL A 127 2.93 -8.50 6.21
CA VAL A 127 1.86 -7.57 6.58
C VAL A 127 0.72 -7.62 5.58
N ASN A 128 -0.48 -7.27 6.03
CA ASN A 128 -1.67 -7.22 5.19
C ASN A 128 -1.70 -5.96 4.31
N SER A 129 -0.80 -5.92 3.33
CA SER A 129 -0.63 -4.79 2.44
C SER A 129 -0.11 -5.27 1.09
N PRO A 130 -0.55 -4.66 -0.03
CA PRO A 130 0.02 -4.92 -1.35
C PRO A 130 1.50 -4.49 -1.46
N ARG A 131 2.04 -3.74 -0.49
CA ARG A 131 3.45 -3.33 -0.42
C ARG A 131 4.30 -4.16 0.53
N VAL A 132 3.81 -5.31 0.99
CA VAL A 132 4.58 -6.24 1.81
C VAL A 132 5.94 -6.54 1.15
N GLY A 133 7.02 -6.46 1.94
CA GLY A 133 8.39 -6.71 1.46
C GLY A 133 9.05 -5.58 0.65
N MET A 134 8.34 -4.47 0.38
CA MET A 134 8.89 -3.35 -0.40
C MET A 134 9.41 -2.22 0.50
N CYS A 135 10.55 -1.61 0.14
CA CYS A 135 11.05 -0.35 0.73
C CYS A 135 11.20 -0.35 2.26
N GLY A 136 11.41 -1.51 2.90
CA GLY A 136 11.45 -1.60 4.36
C GLY A 136 10.08 -1.48 5.04
N TYR A 137 8.98 -1.58 4.28
CA TYR A 137 7.63 -1.42 4.79
C TYR A 137 7.26 -2.53 5.77
N ASP A 138 6.99 -2.14 7.01
CA ASP A 138 6.68 -3.01 8.15
C ASP A 138 5.20 -2.98 8.55
N GLY A 139 4.36 -2.36 7.72
CA GLY A 139 2.91 -2.27 7.91
C GLY A 139 2.42 -0.86 8.23
N PRO A 140 1.11 -0.65 8.33
CA PRO A 140 0.59 0.60 8.87
C PRO A 140 0.97 0.67 10.35
N GLY A 141 1.68 1.73 10.77
CA GLY A 141 1.84 2.03 12.19
C GLY A 141 0.45 2.13 12.83
N LEU A 142 0.13 1.20 13.73
CA LEU A 142 -1.11 1.20 14.49
C LEU A 142 -1.10 2.25 15.59
#